data_AF-A0A1I3BDY6-F1
#
_entry.id   AF-A0A1I3BDY6-F1
#
_cell.length_a   1.000
_cell.length_b   1.000
_cell.length_c   1.000
_cell.angle_alpha   90.00
_cell.angle_beta   90.00
_cell.angle_gamma   90.00
#
_symmetry.space_group_name_H-M   'P 1'
#
loop_
_entity.id
_entity.type
_entity.pdbx_description
1 polymer ?
#
loop_
_entity_poly.entity_id
_entity_poly.type
_entity_poly.pdbx_seq_one_letter_code
_entity_poly.pdbx_strand_id
1 'polypeptide(L)'
;MELAEKSLKEVKALTEYEDQKAQRILTAVAFLATLGGLLFTLVCKEVPTNNICNIFELDGRGCGPISWDSFLQFTAYIGFLIFSLTAVIGSAFVIHAVAPRFNLSDLTKQTEGDTQRPKSFLFFLKILKVKREHWEKVFLTMEPRALRREYTKNAIVESYLIADKIRLKVKHLRVGVRFFFWSTVILALWILCAVAAIIFFK
;
A
#
# COMPACT_ATOMS: atom_id res chain seq x y z
N MET A 1 -20.04 -29.36 5.04
CA MET A 1 -18.60 -29.12 5.21
C MET A 1 -18.01 -28.54 3.94
N GLU A 2 -18.24 -29.18 2.78
CA GLU A 2 -17.76 -28.71 1.47
C GLU A 2 -18.08 -27.23 1.16
N LEU A 3 -19.30 -26.76 1.46
CA LEU A 3 -19.68 -25.36 1.22
C LEU A 3 -18.85 -24.35 2.04
N ALA A 4 -18.55 -24.66 3.31
CA ALA A 4 -17.77 -23.79 4.18
C ALA A 4 -16.27 -23.82 3.84
N GLU A 5 -15.77 -24.95 3.37
CA GLU A 5 -14.41 -25.05 2.83
C GLU A 5 -14.28 -24.30 1.51
N LYS A 6 -15.31 -24.38 0.65
CA LYS A 6 -15.37 -23.63 -0.61
C LYS A 6 -15.35 -22.13 -0.36
N SER A 7 -16.15 -21.63 0.60
CA SER A 7 -16.14 -20.21 0.96
C SER A 7 -14.78 -19.76 1.50
N LEU A 8 -14.13 -20.58 2.33
CA LEU A 8 -12.80 -20.27 2.86
C LEU A 8 -11.75 -20.19 1.74
N LYS A 9 -11.78 -21.14 0.80
CA LYS A 9 -10.89 -21.15 -0.38
C LYS A 9 -11.12 -19.92 -1.26
N GLU A 10 -12.38 -19.54 -1.48
CA GLU A 10 -12.75 -18.38 -2.28
C GLU A 10 -12.26 -17.07 -1.65
N VAL A 11 -12.47 -16.88 -0.36
CA VAL A 11 -11.97 -15.69 0.36
C VAL A 11 -10.43 -15.63 0.36
N LYS A 12 -9.76 -16.78 0.47
CA LYS A 12 -8.30 -16.84 0.36
C LYS A 12 -7.83 -16.46 -1.06
N ALA A 13 -8.48 -16.99 -2.09
CA ALA A 13 -8.17 -16.66 -3.49
C ALA A 13 -8.38 -15.17 -3.78
N LEU A 14 -9.44 -14.56 -3.23
CA LEU A 14 -9.69 -13.11 -3.33
C LEU A 14 -8.58 -12.29 -2.66
N THR A 15 -8.04 -12.75 -1.53
CA THR A 15 -6.91 -12.08 -0.85
C THR A 15 -5.67 -12.09 -1.73
N GLU A 16 -5.34 -13.26 -2.28
CA GLU A 16 -4.18 -13.43 -3.16
C GLU A 16 -4.31 -12.59 -4.43
N TYR A 17 -5.52 -12.53 -5.00
CA TYR A 17 -5.81 -11.67 -6.15
C TYR A 17 -5.59 -10.18 -5.86
N GLU A 18 -6.07 -9.68 -4.72
CA GLU A 18 -5.87 -8.27 -4.34
C GLU A 18 -4.40 -7.94 -4.04
N ASP A 19 -3.66 -8.85 -3.40
CA ASP A 19 -2.22 -8.66 -3.14
C ASP A 19 -1.43 -8.65 -4.46
N GLN A 20 -1.73 -9.54 -5.42
CA GLN A 20 -1.14 -9.53 -6.77
C GLN A 20 -1.45 -8.22 -7.52
N LYS A 21 -2.67 -7.71 -7.41
CA LYS A 21 -3.07 -6.45 -8.04
C LYS A 21 -2.30 -5.27 -7.43
N ALA A 22 -2.16 -5.23 -6.11
CA ALA A 22 -1.39 -4.20 -5.42
C ALA A 22 0.09 -4.21 -5.85
N GLN A 23 0.68 -5.41 -6.01
CA GLN A 23 2.05 -5.56 -6.52
C GLN A 23 2.21 -4.97 -7.94
N ARG A 24 1.28 -5.26 -8.85
CA ARG A 24 1.30 -4.69 -10.21
C ARG A 24 1.24 -3.16 -10.20
N ILE A 25 0.41 -2.59 -9.33
CA ILE A 25 0.30 -1.13 -9.18
C ILE A 25 1.62 -0.54 -8.68
N LEU A 26 2.25 -1.16 -7.68
CA LEU A 26 3.54 -0.70 -7.15
C LEU A 26 4.64 -0.73 -8.23
N THR A 27 4.68 -1.77 -9.05
CA THR A 27 5.63 -1.87 -10.17
C THR A 27 5.39 -0.77 -11.20
N ALA A 28 4.14 -0.50 -11.58
CA ALA A 28 3.81 0.57 -12.53
C ALA A 28 4.22 1.95 -12.01
N VAL A 29 4.00 2.21 -10.71
CA VAL A 29 4.41 3.45 -10.05
C VAL A 29 5.93 3.60 -10.05
N ALA A 30 6.66 2.55 -9.71
CA ALA A 30 8.13 2.58 -9.74
C ALA A 30 8.64 2.95 -11.13
N PHE A 31 8.08 2.34 -12.18
CA PHE A 31 8.42 2.65 -13.57
C PHE A 31 8.12 4.12 -13.93
N LEU A 32 6.94 4.63 -13.57
CA LEU A 32 6.56 6.03 -13.81
C LEU A 32 7.46 7.01 -13.04
N ALA A 33 7.83 6.70 -11.80
CA ALA A 33 8.74 7.52 -11.02
C ALA A 33 10.15 7.55 -11.64
N THR A 34 10.66 6.40 -12.11
CA THR A 34 11.93 6.33 -12.83
C THR A 34 11.90 7.13 -14.13
N LEU A 35 10.84 6.98 -14.94
CA LEU A 35 10.66 7.75 -16.17
C LEU A 35 10.59 9.25 -15.88
N GLY A 36 9.80 9.66 -14.89
CA GLY A 36 9.68 11.05 -14.47
C GLY A 36 11.02 11.63 -14.01
N GLY A 37 11.79 10.88 -13.21
CA GLY A 37 13.13 11.26 -12.80
C GLY A 37 14.07 11.45 -13.97
N LEU A 38 14.06 10.55 -14.95
CA LEU A 38 14.87 10.66 -16.16
C LEU A 38 14.49 11.91 -16.97
N LEU A 39 13.20 12.17 -17.19
CA LEU A 39 12.74 13.38 -17.87
C LEU A 39 13.16 14.65 -17.13
N PHE A 40 13.06 14.65 -15.80
CA PHE A 40 13.52 15.77 -14.98
C PHE A 40 15.02 16.03 -15.14
N THR A 41 15.86 14.99 -15.20
CA THR A 41 17.30 15.18 -15.46
C THR A 41 17.58 15.79 -16.83
N LEU A 42 16.76 15.52 -17.84
CA LEU A 42 16.90 16.15 -19.16
C LEU A 42 16.50 17.64 -19.10
N VAL A 43 15.40 17.97 -18.42
CA VAL A 43 14.96 19.36 -18.22
C VAL A 43 16.06 20.16 -17.49
N CYS A 44 16.69 19.60 -16.45
CA CYS A 44 17.78 20.25 -15.73
C CYS A 44 19.05 20.47 -16.57
N LYS A 45 19.24 19.72 -17.67
CA LYS A 45 20.39 19.92 -18.58
C LYS A 45 20.13 21.05 -19.58
N GLU A 46 18.91 21.16 -20.07
CA GLU A 46 18.52 22.14 -21.08
C GLU A 46 18.19 23.51 -20.47
N VAL A 47 17.71 23.56 -19.22
CA VAL A 47 17.32 24.81 -18.54
C VAL A 47 18.43 25.26 -17.57
N PRO A 48 19.13 26.38 -17.83
CA PRO A 48 20.22 26.86 -16.97
C PRO A 48 19.72 27.19 -15.55
N THR A 49 20.35 26.63 -14.53
CA THR A 49 20.00 26.86 -13.10
C THR A 49 20.46 28.21 -12.55
N ASN A 50 21.22 28.98 -13.33
CA ASN A 50 21.90 30.20 -12.87
C ASN A 50 20.93 31.32 -12.42
N ASN A 51 19.65 31.26 -12.82
CA ASN A 51 18.66 32.29 -12.50
C ASN A 51 17.86 32.03 -11.21
N ILE A 52 17.93 30.82 -10.62
CA ILE A 52 17.14 30.48 -9.42
C ILE A 52 17.66 31.21 -8.17
N CYS A 53 18.97 31.48 -8.08
CA CYS A 53 19.57 32.18 -6.94
C CYS A 53 19.10 33.64 -6.82
N ASN A 54 18.76 34.30 -7.92
CA ASN A 54 18.32 35.71 -7.91
C ASN A 54 16.89 35.90 -7.35
N ILE A 55 16.10 34.84 -7.17
CA ILE A 55 14.74 34.90 -6.61
C ILE A 55 14.77 34.85 -5.08
N PHE A 56 15.79 34.21 -4.49
CA PHE A 56 15.89 34.00 -3.04
C PHE A 56 16.87 34.96 -2.35
N GLU A 57 17.52 35.84 -3.11
CA GLU A 57 18.36 36.90 -2.57
C GLU A 57 17.47 37.95 -1.91
N LEU A 58 17.26 37.78 -0.60
CA LEU A 58 16.65 38.72 0.35
C LEU A 58 17.50 39.99 0.55
N ASP A 59 18.21 40.44 -0.48
CA ASP A 59 18.96 41.69 -0.40
C ASP A 59 17.99 42.83 -0.70
N GLY A 60 17.97 43.85 0.16
CA GLY A 60 16.94 44.89 0.24
C GLY A 60 16.87 45.89 -0.94
N ARG A 61 17.19 45.46 -2.16
CA ARG A 61 17.01 46.20 -3.40
C ARG A 61 15.87 45.55 -4.17
N GLY A 62 14.80 46.32 -4.36
CA GLY A 62 13.46 45.84 -4.69
C GLY A 62 13.39 44.80 -5.82
N CYS A 63 12.42 43.90 -5.67
CA CYS A 63 12.04 42.90 -6.66
C CYS A 63 11.94 43.54 -8.06
N GLY A 64 12.89 43.22 -8.94
CA GLY A 64 12.67 43.38 -10.37
C GLY A 64 11.44 42.57 -10.81
N PRO A 65 10.81 42.91 -11.95
CA PRO A 65 9.69 42.13 -12.46
C PRO A 65 10.13 40.67 -12.64
N ILE A 66 9.36 39.74 -12.07
CA ILE A 66 9.57 38.29 -12.23
C ILE A 66 9.58 38.01 -13.74
N SER A 67 10.74 37.67 -14.30
CA SER A 67 10.81 37.23 -15.68
C SER A 67 9.98 35.95 -15.83
N TRP A 68 9.21 35.87 -16.91
CA TRP A 68 8.36 34.71 -17.21
C TRP A 68 9.17 33.40 -17.16
N ASP A 69 10.42 33.47 -17.59
CA ASP A 69 11.42 32.39 -17.58
C ASP A 69 11.68 31.83 -16.17
N SER A 70 11.91 32.72 -15.19
CA SER A 70 12.18 32.36 -13.79
C SER A 70 10.97 31.71 -13.13
N PHE A 71 9.76 32.20 -13.45
CA PHE A 71 8.51 31.63 -12.96
C PHE A 71 8.27 30.21 -13.51
N LEU A 72 8.55 30.02 -14.80
CA LEU A 72 8.31 28.76 -15.50
C LEU A 72 9.31 27.68 -15.04
N GLN A 73 10.57 28.07 -14.80
CA GLN A 73 11.57 27.23 -14.15
C GLN A 73 11.13 26.83 -12.74
N PHE A 74 10.81 27.80 -11.87
CA PHE A 74 10.35 27.51 -10.51
C PHE A 74 9.15 26.55 -10.48
N THR A 75 8.17 26.79 -11.36
CA THR A 75 6.98 25.94 -11.49
C THR A 75 7.33 24.51 -11.92
N ALA A 76 8.31 24.32 -12.81
CA ALA A 76 8.78 22.99 -13.19
C ALA A 76 9.45 22.24 -12.02
N TYR A 77 10.32 22.88 -11.24
CA TYR A 77 10.96 22.24 -10.08
C TYR A 77 9.94 21.90 -8.99
N ILE A 78 9.08 22.83 -8.62
CA ILE A 78 8.05 22.62 -7.60
C ILE A 78 7.03 21.57 -8.06
N GLY A 79 6.61 21.59 -9.33
CA GLY A 79 5.69 20.60 -9.88
C GLY A 79 6.25 19.18 -9.79
N PHE A 80 7.53 19.00 -10.12
CA PHE A 80 8.21 17.70 -10.00
C PHE A 80 8.36 17.25 -8.54
N LEU A 81 8.63 18.18 -7.63
CA LEU A 81 8.71 17.90 -6.19
C LEU A 81 7.36 17.45 -5.61
N ILE A 82 6.27 18.13 -5.97
CA ILE A 82 4.90 17.76 -5.58
C ILE A 82 4.55 16.38 -6.13
N PHE A 83 4.88 16.10 -7.39
CA PHE A 83 4.71 14.77 -7.99
C PHE A 83 5.43 13.69 -7.17
N SER A 84 6.71 13.91 -6.86
CA SER A 84 7.56 12.97 -6.15
C SER A 84 7.05 12.68 -4.73
N LEU A 85 6.67 13.73 -3.98
CA LEU A 85 6.10 13.57 -2.64
C LEU A 85 4.78 12.80 -2.68
N THR A 86 3.90 13.13 -3.62
CA THR A 86 2.60 12.44 -3.77
C THR A 86 2.79 10.96 -4.13
N ALA A 87 3.75 10.65 -5.00
CA ALA A 87 4.10 9.27 -5.37
C ALA A 87 4.66 8.48 -4.19
N VAL A 88 5.55 9.08 -3.38
CA VAL A 88 6.13 8.45 -2.19
C VAL A 88 5.04 8.19 -1.13
N ILE A 89 4.17 9.17 -0.86
CA ILE A 89 3.05 9.02 0.08
C ILE A 89 2.11 7.91 -0.40
N GLY A 90 1.71 7.92 -1.67
CA GLY A 90 0.87 6.87 -2.27
C GLY A 90 1.48 5.49 -2.12
N SER A 91 2.80 5.37 -2.37
CA SER A 91 3.56 4.12 -2.22
C SER A 91 3.61 3.65 -0.78
N ALA A 92 3.83 4.55 0.18
CA ALA A 92 3.81 4.21 1.59
C ALA A 92 2.46 3.64 2.03
N PHE A 93 1.34 4.21 1.56
CA PHE A 93 -0.01 3.67 1.84
C PHE A 93 -0.22 2.28 1.25
N VAL A 94 0.22 2.03 0.01
CA VAL A 94 0.09 0.70 -0.61
C VAL A 94 0.98 -0.33 0.07
N ILE A 95 2.24 0.01 0.37
CA ILE A 95 3.14 -0.87 1.12
C ILE A 95 2.57 -1.18 2.51
N HIS A 96 2.03 -0.16 3.21
CA HIS A 96 1.39 -0.35 4.51
C HIS A 96 0.16 -1.25 4.43
N ALA A 97 -0.64 -1.16 3.35
CA ALA A 97 -1.81 -1.98 3.13
C ALA A 97 -1.47 -3.45 2.81
N VAL A 98 -0.37 -3.69 2.09
CA VAL A 98 0.11 -5.02 1.68
C VAL A 98 0.94 -5.69 2.78
N ALA A 99 1.56 -4.91 3.68
CA ALA A 99 2.42 -5.43 4.74
C ALA A 99 1.70 -6.55 5.55
N PRO A 100 2.36 -7.71 5.74
CA PRO A 100 1.76 -8.84 6.45
C PRO A 100 1.71 -8.56 7.96
N ARG A 101 0.72 -7.78 8.41
CA ARG A 101 0.47 -7.56 9.84
C ARG A 101 -0.48 -8.61 10.36
N PHE A 102 0.08 -9.69 10.92
CA PHE A 102 -0.63 -10.46 11.93
C PHE A 102 -0.45 -9.72 13.25
N ASN A 103 -1.49 -9.00 13.69
CA ASN A 103 -1.47 -8.32 14.98
C ASN A 103 -1.42 -9.39 16.09
N LEU A 104 -0.21 -9.73 16.52
CA LEU A 104 0.10 -10.76 17.50
C LEU A 104 0.15 -10.21 18.94
N SER A 105 0.05 -8.90 19.11
CA SER A 105 0.21 -8.20 20.39
C SER A 105 -0.83 -8.57 21.45
N ASP A 106 -2.08 -8.88 21.05
CA ASP A 106 -3.11 -9.38 21.98
C ASP A 106 -3.00 -10.90 22.22
N LEU A 107 -2.25 -11.62 21.40
CA LEU A 107 -2.12 -13.07 21.51
C LEU A 107 -1.03 -13.48 22.51
N THR A 108 0.00 -12.63 22.70
CA THR A 108 1.08 -12.80 23.69
C THR A 108 0.70 -12.27 25.08
N LYS A 109 -0.34 -11.45 25.22
CA LYS A 109 -0.85 -11.03 26.54
C LYS A 109 -1.86 -12.01 27.15
N GLN A 110 -2.38 -12.96 26.35
CA GLN A 110 -3.25 -14.04 26.81
C GLN A 110 -2.48 -15.33 27.19
N THR A 111 -1.18 -15.21 27.47
CA THR A 111 -0.22 -16.32 27.60
C THR A 111 -0.32 -17.09 28.93
N GLU A 112 -1.19 -16.69 29.86
CA GLU A 112 -1.32 -17.37 31.17
C GLU A 112 -2.66 -18.09 31.40
N GLY A 113 -3.39 -18.43 30.33
CA GLY A 113 -4.63 -19.18 30.43
C GLY A 113 -4.50 -20.61 29.92
N ASP A 114 -4.29 -21.56 30.84
CA ASP A 114 -4.36 -23.02 30.69
C ASP A 114 -5.67 -23.46 29.99
N THR A 115 -5.73 -23.33 28.66
CA THR A 115 -6.90 -23.72 27.87
C THR A 115 -6.64 -25.08 27.26
N GLN A 116 -7.07 -26.13 27.98
CA GLN A 116 -6.97 -27.53 27.59
C GLN A 116 -7.68 -27.88 26.26
N ARG A 117 -8.45 -26.95 25.66
CA ARG A 117 -9.21 -27.16 24.42
C ARG A 117 -8.92 -26.08 23.37
N PRO A 118 -8.66 -26.45 22.09
CA PRO A 118 -8.42 -25.50 21.02
C PRO A 118 -9.65 -24.62 20.73
N LYS A 119 -9.44 -23.30 20.71
CA LYS A 119 -10.47 -22.29 20.36
C LYS A 119 -10.78 -22.23 18.85
N SER A 120 -9.98 -22.89 18.00
CA SER A 120 -10.25 -23.13 16.57
C SER A 120 -9.32 -24.22 16.06
N PHE A 121 -9.82 -25.07 15.16
CA PHE A 121 -9.06 -26.14 14.51
C PHE A 121 -8.44 -25.74 13.16
N LEU A 122 -8.78 -24.57 12.62
CA LEU A 122 -8.37 -24.13 11.29
C LEU A 122 -7.44 -22.92 11.34
N PHE A 123 -7.58 -22.08 12.37
CA PHE A 123 -6.80 -20.85 12.48
C PHE A 123 -5.40 -21.15 13.00
N PHE A 124 -4.38 -21.00 12.15
CA PHE A 124 -2.97 -21.29 12.46
C PHE A 124 -2.51 -20.74 13.82
N LEU A 125 -2.87 -19.48 14.15
CA LEU A 125 -2.48 -18.87 15.42
C LEU A 125 -3.20 -19.48 16.65
N LYS A 126 -4.39 -20.05 16.48
CA LYS A 126 -5.10 -20.76 17.56
C LYS A 126 -4.65 -22.21 17.67
N ILE A 127 -4.17 -22.81 16.59
CA ILE A 127 -3.55 -24.14 16.58
C ILE A 127 -2.20 -24.09 17.30
N LEU A 128 -1.33 -23.12 16.94
CA LEU A 128 -0.02 -22.94 17.60
C LEU A 128 -0.12 -22.65 19.11
N LYS A 129 -1.27 -22.18 19.59
CA LYS A 129 -1.51 -21.91 21.01
C LYS A 129 -1.74 -23.16 21.86
N VAL A 130 -2.00 -24.31 21.24
CA VAL A 130 -2.34 -25.54 21.96
C VAL A 130 -1.19 -26.52 21.84
N LYS A 131 -0.76 -27.13 22.96
CA LYS A 131 0.22 -28.22 22.95
C LYS A 131 -0.31 -29.37 22.08
N ARG A 132 0.57 -29.94 21.26
CA ARG A 132 0.27 -31.03 20.32
C ARG A 132 -0.56 -32.16 20.97
N GLU A 133 -0.18 -32.59 22.17
CA GLU A 133 -0.85 -33.65 22.94
C GLU A 133 -2.35 -33.37 23.19
N HIS A 134 -2.69 -32.12 23.53
CA HIS A 134 -4.07 -31.71 23.81
C HIS A 134 -4.87 -31.60 22.51
N TRP A 135 -4.23 -31.16 21.43
CA TRP A 135 -4.85 -31.09 20.12
C TRP A 135 -5.20 -32.50 19.62
N GLU A 136 -4.24 -33.44 19.65
CA GLU A 136 -4.43 -34.83 19.27
C GLU A 136 -5.50 -35.53 20.13
N LYS A 137 -5.48 -35.31 21.45
CA LYS A 137 -6.48 -35.90 22.36
C LYS A 137 -7.90 -35.46 21.99
N VAL A 138 -8.11 -34.26 21.49
CA VAL A 138 -9.43 -33.77 21.09
C VAL A 138 -9.92 -34.47 19.81
N PHE A 139 -9.03 -34.84 18.88
CA PHE A 139 -9.41 -35.65 17.71
C PHE A 139 -9.76 -37.09 18.08
N LEU A 140 -9.06 -37.66 19.06
CA LEU A 140 -9.27 -39.04 19.49
C LEU A 140 -10.52 -39.19 20.38
N THR A 141 -10.92 -38.13 21.11
CA THR A 141 -12.00 -38.19 22.10
C THR A 141 -13.33 -37.59 21.62
N MET A 142 -13.35 -36.69 20.62
CA MET A 142 -14.61 -36.14 20.12
C MET A 142 -15.32 -37.08 19.15
N GLU A 143 -16.66 -37.12 19.25
CA GLU A 143 -17.50 -37.80 18.28
C GLU A 143 -17.32 -37.18 16.86
N PRO A 144 -17.22 -38.00 15.79
CA PRO A 144 -17.03 -37.50 14.42
C PRO A 144 -18.05 -36.45 13.96
N ARG A 145 -19.31 -36.57 14.40
CA ARG A 145 -20.37 -35.60 14.08
C ARG A 145 -20.18 -34.27 14.78
N ALA A 146 -19.81 -34.30 16.07
CA ALA A 146 -19.50 -33.10 16.85
C ALA A 146 -18.25 -32.39 16.29
N LEU A 147 -17.23 -33.15 15.90
CA LEU A 147 -16.02 -32.62 15.29
C LEU A 147 -16.31 -31.91 13.96
N ARG A 148 -17.10 -32.52 13.06
CA ARG A 148 -17.53 -31.91 11.79
C ARG A 148 -18.30 -30.60 12.00
N ARG A 149 -19.17 -30.54 13.03
CA ARG A 149 -19.91 -29.33 13.37
C ARG A 149 -18.97 -28.21 13.82
N GLU A 150 -18.00 -28.52 14.68
CA GLU A 150 -17.05 -27.52 15.16
C GLU A 150 -16.10 -27.03 14.06
N TYR A 151 -15.69 -27.92 13.16
CA TYR A 151 -14.94 -27.56 11.95
C TYR A 151 -15.72 -26.62 11.04
N THR A 152 -16.99 -26.94 10.78
CA THR A 152 -17.86 -26.10 9.93
C THR A 152 -18.05 -24.72 10.56
N LYS A 153 -18.29 -24.66 11.87
CA LYS A 153 -18.39 -23.40 12.62
C LYS A 153 -17.11 -22.59 12.54
N ASN A 154 -15.95 -23.21 12.75
CA ASN A 154 -14.65 -22.53 12.65
C ASN A 154 -14.40 -22.01 11.24
N ALA A 155 -14.73 -22.78 10.20
CA ALA A 155 -14.56 -22.38 8.81
C ALA A 155 -15.42 -21.15 8.46
N ILE A 156 -16.66 -21.10 8.93
CA ILE A 156 -17.57 -19.95 8.73
C ILE A 156 -17.01 -18.71 9.43
N VAL A 157 -16.64 -18.83 10.71
CA VAL A 157 -16.10 -17.71 11.50
C VAL A 157 -14.79 -17.20 10.90
N GLU A 158 -13.92 -18.11 10.45
CA GLU A 158 -12.65 -17.76 9.83
C GLU A 158 -12.84 -17.08 8.47
N SER A 159 -13.75 -17.59 7.64
CA SER A 159 -14.10 -16.94 6.37
C SER A 159 -14.57 -15.49 6.61
N TYR A 160 -15.40 -15.27 7.63
CA TYR A 160 -15.85 -13.92 8.01
C TYR A 160 -14.71 -13.02 8.48
N LEU A 161 -13.84 -13.52 9.37
CA LEU A 161 -12.70 -12.77 9.89
C LEU A 161 -11.70 -12.39 8.79
N ILE A 162 -11.46 -13.30 7.84
CA ILE A 162 -10.60 -13.01 6.69
C ILE A 162 -11.27 -11.96 5.80
N ALA A 163 -12.56 -12.10 5.50
CA ALA A 163 -13.29 -11.12 4.69
C ALA A 163 -13.27 -9.72 5.31
N ASP A 164 -13.46 -9.59 6.62
CA ASP A 164 -13.37 -8.31 7.32
C ASP A 164 -11.96 -7.70 7.28
N LYS A 165 -10.92 -8.54 7.43
CA LYS A 165 -9.53 -8.09 7.25
C LYS A 165 -9.26 -7.60 5.81
N ILE A 166 -9.77 -8.31 4.80
CA ILE A 166 -9.65 -7.89 3.39
C ILE A 166 -10.34 -6.53 3.20
N ARG A 167 -11.54 -6.33 3.75
CA ARG A 167 -12.25 -5.05 3.66
C ARG A 167 -11.41 -3.88 4.19
N LEU A 168 -10.74 -4.06 5.32
CA LEU A 168 -9.83 -3.03 5.88
C LEU A 168 -8.60 -2.82 4.99
N LYS A 169 -7.99 -3.88 4.45
CA LYS A 169 -6.87 -3.77 3.48
C LYS A 169 -7.28 -3.00 2.23
N VAL A 170 -8.40 -3.38 1.61
CA VAL A 170 -8.93 -2.77 0.38
C VAL A 170 -9.25 -1.28 0.60
N LYS A 171 -9.72 -0.90 1.80
CA LYS A 171 -9.94 0.51 2.13
C LYS A 171 -8.64 1.32 2.06
N HIS A 172 -7.54 0.83 2.64
CA HIS A 172 -6.25 1.50 2.59
C HIS A 172 -5.64 1.47 1.19
N LEU A 173 -5.77 0.34 0.48
CA LEU A 173 -5.32 0.20 -0.90
C LEU A 173 -6.00 1.24 -1.81
N ARG A 174 -7.31 1.44 -1.66
CA ARG A 174 -8.07 2.43 -2.43
C ARG A 174 -7.58 3.86 -2.20
N VAL A 175 -7.19 4.20 -0.96
CA VAL A 175 -6.61 5.51 -0.64
C VAL A 175 -5.27 5.68 -1.36
N GLY A 176 -4.38 4.68 -1.27
CA GLY A 176 -3.10 4.71 -1.98
C GLY A 176 -3.25 4.85 -3.50
N VAL A 177 -4.16 4.08 -4.10
CA VAL A 177 -4.48 4.17 -5.55
C VAL A 177 -5.00 5.56 -5.93
N ARG A 178 -5.79 6.22 -5.07
CA ARG A 178 -6.26 7.58 -5.33
C ARG A 178 -5.10 8.59 -5.34
N PHE A 179 -4.16 8.48 -4.41
CA PHE A 179 -2.94 9.31 -4.43
C PHE A 179 -2.12 9.07 -5.69
N PHE A 180 -2.02 7.82 -6.15
CA PHE A 180 -1.32 7.51 -7.39
C PHE A 180 -1.98 8.11 -8.62
N PHE A 181 -3.31 8.02 -8.71
CA PHE A 181 -4.03 8.67 -9.80
C PHE A 181 -3.73 10.18 -9.87
N TRP A 182 -3.78 10.87 -8.72
CA TRP A 182 -3.41 12.28 -8.65
C TRP A 182 -1.95 12.54 -9.02
N SER A 183 -1.03 11.72 -8.54
CA SER A 183 0.39 11.80 -8.90
C SER A 183 0.59 11.66 -10.41
N THR A 184 -0.09 10.72 -11.06
CA THR A 184 -0.03 10.54 -12.53
C THR A 184 -0.58 11.76 -13.28
N VAL A 185 -1.69 12.34 -12.81
CA VAL A 185 -2.25 13.57 -13.42
C VAL A 185 -1.27 14.74 -13.28
N ILE A 186 -0.68 14.92 -12.09
CA ILE A 186 0.32 15.96 -11.85
C ILE A 186 1.55 15.75 -12.74
N LEU A 187 2.02 14.50 -12.88
CA LEU A 187 3.13 14.17 -13.77
C LEU A 187 2.81 14.53 -15.24
N ALA A 188 1.61 14.16 -15.71
CA ALA A 188 1.21 14.46 -17.09
C ALA A 188 1.16 15.96 -17.35
N LEU A 189 0.56 16.74 -16.43
CA LEU A 189 0.54 18.20 -16.52
C LEU A 189 1.95 18.79 -16.46
N TRP A 190 2.80 18.27 -15.57
CA TRP A 190 4.18 18.69 -15.45
C TRP A 190 4.98 18.42 -16.74
N ILE A 191 4.81 17.27 -17.39
CA ILE A 191 5.47 16.96 -18.66
C ILE A 191 5.07 17.98 -19.74
N LEU A 192 3.79 18.33 -19.84
CA LEU A 192 3.32 19.34 -20.80
C LEU A 192 3.98 20.70 -20.54
N CYS A 193 4.04 21.13 -19.28
CA CYS A 193 4.72 22.36 -18.89
C CYS A 193 6.24 22.31 -19.18
N ALA A 194 6.88 21.18 -18.91
CA ALA A 194 8.32 20.98 -19.11
C ALA A 194 8.69 21.02 -20.60
N VAL A 195 7.88 20.40 -21.47
CA VAL A 195 8.07 20.46 -22.93
C VAL A 195 7.89 21.89 -23.44
N ALA A 196 6.86 22.59 -22.97
CA ALA A 196 6.68 24.00 -23.31
C ALA A 196 7.88 24.84 -22.86
N ALA A 197 8.39 24.62 -21.65
CA ALA A 197 9.59 25.29 -21.14
C ALA A 197 10.78 25.11 -22.09
N ILE A 198 11.11 23.87 -22.45
CA ILE A 198 12.24 23.57 -23.33
C ILE A 198 12.09 24.25 -24.69
N ILE A 199 10.88 24.30 -25.25
CA ILE A 199 10.62 24.97 -26.53
C ILE A 199 10.83 26.49 -26.42
N PHE A 200 10.44 27.12 -25.30
CA PHE A 200 10.59 28.56 -25.11
C PHE A 200 12.03 29.00 -24.82
N PHE A 201 12.83 28.15 -24.16
CA PHE A 201 14.22 28.45 -23.81
C PHE A 201 15.23 28.15 -24.93
N LYS A 202 14.78 27.50 -26.02
CA LYS A 202 15.59 27.15 -27.19
C LYS A 202 15.39 28.16 -28.32
#